data_AF-A0A6N2JJQ4-F1
#
_entry.id   AF-A0A6N2JJQ4-F1
#
_cell.length_a   1.000
_cell.length_b   1.000
_cell.length_c   1.000
_cell.angle_alpha   90.00
_cell.angle_beta   90.00
_cell.angle_gamma   90.00
#
_symmetry.space_group_name_H-M   'P 1'
#
loop_
_entity.id
_entity.type
_entity.pdbx_description
1 polymer ?
#
loop_
_entity_poly.entity_id
_entity_poly.type
_entity_poly.pdbx_seq_one_letter_code
_entity_poly.pdbx_strand_id
1 'polypeptide(L)'
;MKLHENKWILELPDLIRVNQLVRHHINFKGFDLWYQELTLPQQQTLTNALCEFAYQAGVNDDICDEAFNLSDLSSTQVAEQFFSFHRKKHPDLWSLYQWIMQEPEQELHSIFKLFVFLFGVAEGKVYCAEAKENCNHWWHRDLLNDRVVQDLLNNPRFYNTAMRDDDKFD
;
A
#
# COMPACT_ATOMS: atom_id res chain seq x y z
N MET A 1 13.51 -1.37 -4.96
CA MET A 1 13.75 -2.23 -3.78
C MET A 1 15.23 -2.53 -3.65
N LYS A 2 15.75 -2.61 -2.43
CA LYS A 2 17.16 -2.88 -2.18
C LYS A 2 17.34 -3.98 -1.15
N LEU A 3 18.40 -4.76 -1.29
CA LEU A 3 18.81 -5.75 -0.30
C LEU A 3 19.64 -5.05 0.79
N HIS A 4 19.18 -5.11 2.04
CA HIS A 4 19.86 -4.60 3.22
C HIS A 4 19.90 -5.70 4.29
N GLU A 5 21.08 -6.07 4.79
CA GLU A 5 21.24 -7.11 5.82
C GLU A 5 20.47 -8.42 5.53
N ASN A 6 20.54 -8.89 4.26
CA ASN A 6 19.83 -10.08 3.76
C ASN A 6 18.29 -9.96 3.74
N LYS A 7 17.73 -8.76 3.82
CA LYS A 7 16.29 -8.50 3.68
C LYS A 7 16.05 -7.48 2.57
N TRP A 8 15.03 -7.73 1.75
CA TRP A 8 14.58 -6.73 0.80
C TRP A 8 13.79 -5.65 1.54
N ILE A 9 14.01 -4.39 1.16
CA ILE A 9 13.28 -3.24 1.66
C ILE A 9 12.78 -2.38 0.50
N LEU A 10 11.62 -1.75 0.69
CA LEU A 10 11.15 -0.69 -0.19
C LEU A 10 11.96 0.58 0.12
N GLU A 11 12.55 1.17 -0.92
CA GLU A 11 13.16 2.48 -0.84
C GLU A 11 12.12 3.55 -1.19
N LEU A 12 12.44 4.81 -0.91
CA LEU A 12 11.54 5.94 -1.19
C LEU A 12 10.95 5.94 -2.62
N PRO A 13 11.69 5.66 -3.70
CA PRO A 13 11.11 5.54 -5.04
C PRO A 13 10.03 4.45 -5.15
N ASP A 14 10.19 3.33 -4.45
CA ASP A 14 9.19 2.27 -4.43
C ASP A 14 7.94 2.72 -3.65
N LEU A 15 8.12 3.44 -2.54
CA LEU A 15 7.01 3.98 -1.74
C LEU A 15 6.22 5.05 -2.52
N ILE A 16 6.92 5.91 -3.28
CA ILE A 16 6.30 6.86 -4.20
C ILE A 16 5.49 6.11 -5.26
N ARG A 17 6.07 5.06 -5.87
CA ARG A 17 5.36 4.22 -6.85
C ARG A 17 4.11 3.58 -6.27
N VAL A 18 4.17 3.04 -5.05
CA VAL A 18 3.01 2.48 -4.34
C VAL A 18 1.92 3.54 -4.22
N ASN A 19 2.24 4.74 -3.74
CA ASN A 19 1.26 5.82 -3.59
C ASN A 19 0.65 6.22 -4.94
N GLN A 20 1.48 6.45 -5.96
CA GLN A 20 1.02 6.81 -7.30
C GLN A 20 0.06 5.77 -7.90
N LEU A 21 0.26 4.48 -7.60
CA LEU A 21 -0.59 3.39 -8.10
C LEU A 21 -1.91 3.23 -7.33
N VAL A 22 -2.07 3.81 -6.14
CA VAL A 22 -3.35 3.82 -5.41
C VAL A 22 -4.06 5.17 -5.41
N ARG A 23 -3.36 6.25 -5.81
CA ARG A 23 -3.85 7.62 -5.76
C ARG A 23 -5.06 7.81 -6.70
N HIS A 24 -6.16 8.32 -6.15
CA HIS A 24 -7.46 8.55 -6.82
C HIS A 24 -8.18 7.30 -7.35
N HIS A 25 -7.46 6.33 -7.90
CA HIS A 25 -7.97 5.06 -8.35
C HIS A 25 -6.90 3.98 -8.19
N ILE A 26 -7.33 2.76 -7.89
CA ILE A 26 -6.43 1.62 -7.71
C ILE A 26 -6.00 1.12 -9.10
N ASN A 27 -4.77 1.43 -9.50
CA ASN A 27 -4.17 0.93 -10.73
C ASN A 27 -3.57 -0.47 -10.52
N PHE A 28 -4.45 -1.47 -10.37
CA PHE A 28 -4.02 -2.85 -10.15
C PHE A 28 -3.15 -3.38 -11.31
N LYS A 29 -3.41 -2.98 -12.56
CA LYS A 29 -2.58 -3.39 -13.71
C LYS A 29 -1.14 -2.90 -13.57
N GLY A 30 -0.93 -1.67 -13.10
CA GLY A 30 0.40 -1.14 -12.84
C GLY A 30 1.12 -1.86 -11.69
N PHE A 31 0.37 -2.24 -10.65
CA PHE A 31 0.86 -3.10 -9.58
C PHE A 31 1.25 -4.50 -10.07
N ASP A 32 0.40 -5.13 -10.88
CA ASP A 32 0.60 -6.48 -11.39
C ASP A 32 1.84 -6.55 -12.30
N LEU A 33 2.00 -5.59 -13.21
CA LEU A 33 3.20 -5.49 -14.05
C LEU A 33 4.47 -5.33 -13.21
N TRP A 34 4.43 -4.47 -12.18
CA TRP A 34 5.57 -4.32 -11.28
C TRP A 34 5.87 -5.62 -10.53
N TYR A 35 4.85 -6.27 -10.00
CA TYR A 35 4.96 -7.48 -9.18
C TYR A 35 5.55 -8.66 -9.96
N GLN A 36 5.20 -8.79 -11.25
CA GLN A 36 5.71 -9.83 -12.13
C GLN A 36 7.20 -9.67 -12.48
N GLU A 37 7.75 -8.45 -12.36
CA GLU A 37 9.18 -8.17 -12.55
C GLU A 37 10.04 -8.53 -11.31
N LEU A 38 9.39 -8.80 -10.17
CA LEU A 38 10.06 -9.07 -8.90
C LEU A 38 10.39 -10.56 -8.73
N THR A 39 11.50 -10.84 -8.05
CA THR A 39 11.80 -12.18 -7.52
C THR A 39 10.83 -12.55 -6.39
N LEU A 40 10.67 -13.85 -6.10
CA LEU A 40 9.78 -14.31 -5.03
C LEU A 40 10.03 -13.62 -3.66
N PRO A 41 11.28 -13.45 -3.17
CA PRO A 41 11.51 -12.72 -1.92
C PRO A 41 11.08 -11.24 -1.98
N GLN A 42 11.22 -10.61 -3.15
CA GLN A 42 10.79 -9.22 -3.36
C GLN A 42 9.26 -9.12 -3.43
N GLN A 43 8.60 -10.07 -4.08
CA GLN A 43 7.15 -10.19 -4.10
C GLN A 43 6.58 -10.32 -2.68
N GLN A 44 7.12 -11.22 -1.86
CA GLN A 44 6.74 -11.36 -0.45
C GLN A 44 6.94 -10.06 0.32
N THR A 45 8.05 -9.37 0.08
CA THR A 45 8.34 -8.08 0.73
C THR A 45 7.33 -7.00 0.35
N LEU A 46 6.98 -6.89 -0.94
CA LEU A 46 5.98 -5.93 -1.41
C LEU A 46 4.59 -6.26 -0.84
N THR A 47 4.19 -7.53 -0.84
CA THR A 47 2.92 -7.99 -0.25
C THR A 47 2.85 -7.68 1.25
N ASN A 48 3.93 -7.94 2.00
CA ASN A 48 4.02 -7.62 3.42
C ASN A 48 3.95 -6.11 3.66
N ALA A 49 4.64 -5.30 2.86
CA ALA A 49 4.57 -3.84 3.00
C ALA A 49 3.16 -3.31 2.74
N LEU A 50 2.47 -3.82 1.72
CA LEU A 50 1.07 -3.43 1.46
C LEU A 50 0.13 -3.86 2.59
N CYS A 51 0.37 -5.02 3.21
CA CYS A 51 -0.34 -5.43 4.43
C CYS A 51 -0.12 -4.44 5.58
N GLU A 52 1.12 -4.00 5.79
CA GLU A 52 1.45 -2.99 6.79
C GLU A 52 0.74 -1.66 6.53
N PHE A 53 0.78 -1.19 5.28
CA PHE A 53 0.14 0.08 4.90
C PHE A 53 -1.37 -0.01 5.04
N ALA A 54 -1.99 -1.12 4.64
CA ALA A 54 -3.41 -1.35 4.84
C ALA A 54 -3.79 -1.34 6.32
N TYR A 55 -2.99 -2.00 7.17
CA TYR A 55 -3.19 -1.98 8.63
C TYR A 55 -3.08 -0.56 9.21
N GLN A 56 -2.04 0.18 8.82
CA GLN A 56 -1.81 1.56 9.28
C GLN A 56 -2.90 2.54 8.81
N ALA A 57 -3.43 2.34 7.60
CA ALA A 57 -4.54 3.13 7.06
C ALA A 57 -5.90 2.82 7.72
N GLY A 58 -5.95 1.85 8.64
CA GLY A 58 -7.12 1.60 9.47
C GLY A 58 -8.22 0.79 8.77
N VAL A 59 -7.84 -0.26 8.02
CA VAL A 59 -8.78 -1.24 7.45
C VAL A 59 -9.78 -1.70 8.53
N ASN A 60 -11.07 -1.56 8.22
CA ASN A 60 -12.20 -2.03 9.01
C ASN A 60 -13.11 -2.92 8.14
N ASP A 61 -14.22 -3.41 8.68
CA ASP A 61 -15.12 -4.31 7.96
C ASP A 61 -15.71 -3.68 6.68
N ASP A 62 -16.06 -2.39 6.71
CA ASP A 62 -16.57 -1.67 5.52
C ASP A 62 -15.52 -1.58 4.41
N ILE A 63 -14.26 -1.31 4.77
CA ILE A 63 -13.13 -1.30 3.83
C ILE A 63 -12.87 -2.70 3.27
N CYS A 64 -12.95 -3.73 4.12
CA CYS A 64 -12.81 -5.12 3.68
C CYS A 64 -13.87 -5.45 2.63
N ASP A 65 -15.14 -5.23 2.92
CA ASP A 65 -16.24 -5.57 2.00
C ASP A 65 -16.10 -4.84 0.66
N GLU A 66 -15.74 -3.56 0.66
CA GLU A 66 -15.46 -2.78 -0.55
C GLU A 66 -14.26 -3.33 -1.34
N ALA A 67 -13.14 -3.64 -0.66
CA ALA A 67 -11.95 -4.19 -1.30
C ALA A 67 -12.19 -5.58 -1.91
N PHE A 68 -12.97 -6.45 -1.25
CA PHE A 68 -13.32 -7.77 -1.79
C PHE A 68 -14.20 -7.68 -3.03
N ASN A 69 -15.14 -6.73 -3.03
CA ASN A 69 -15.98 -6.47 -4.21
C ASN A 69 -15.16 -5.92 -5.38
N LEU A 70 -14.23 -4.98 -5.14
CA LEU A 70 -13.41 -4.39 -6.19
C LEU A 70 -12.32 -5.33 -6.74
N SER A 71 -11.85 -6.27 -5.91
CA SER A 71 -10.79 -7.20 -6.28
C SER A 71 -11.28 -8.45 -7.00
N ASP A 72 -12.59 -8.68 -7.12
CA ASP A 72 -13.18 -9.94 -7.60
C ASP A 72 -12.66 -11.17 -6.84
N LEU A 73 -12.25 -11.02 -5.57
CA LEU A 73 -11.69 -12.10 -4.75
C LEU A 73 -12.72 -12.76 -3.83
N SER A 74 -13.95 -12.24 -3.75
CA SER A 74 -14.95 -12.63 -2.74
C SER A 74 -15.26 -14.13 -2.66
N SER A 75 -15.05 -14.89 -3.74
CA SER A 75 -15.29 -16.34 -3.81
C SER A 75 -14.02 -17.19 -3.85
N THR A 76 -12.88 -16.62 -3.46
CA THR A 76 -11.58 -17.33 -3.46
C THR A 76 -11.28 -17.93 -2.09
N GLN A 77 -10.43 -18.97 -2.06
CA GLN A 77 -9.94 -19.56 -0.82
C GLN A 77 -9.23 -18.52 0.07
N VAL A 78 -8.47 -17.59 -0.54
CA VAL A 78 -7.81 -16.48 0.17
C VAL A 78 -8.83 -15.60 0.90
N ALA A 79 -9.98 -15.30 0.28
CA ALA A 79 -11.05 -14.54 0.95
C ALA A 79 -11.62 -15.29 2.14
N GLU A 80 -11.92 -16.58 1.99
CA GLU A 80 -12.43 -17.40 3.09
C GLU A 80 -11.45 -17.47 4.26
N GLN A 81 -10.16 -17.68 3.98
CA GLN A 81 -9.09 -17.70 4.97
C GLN A 81 -8.97 -16.35 5.67
N PHE A 82 -8.90 -15.25 4.89
CA PHE A 82 -8.80 -13.90 5.42
C PHE A 82 -9.99 -13.55 6.31
N PHE A 83 -11.23 -13.81 5.88
CA PHE A 83 -12.41 -13.51 6.70
C PHE A 83 -12.49 -14.37 7.97
N SER A 84 -12.14 -15.66 7.88
CA SER A 84 -12.06 -16.54 9.05
C SER A 84 -11.06 -16.03 10.07
N PHE A 85 -9.95 -15.44 9.61
CA PHE A 85 -8.91 -14.87 10.43
C PHE A 85 -9.29 -13.48 11.00
N HIS A 86 -9.73 -12.56 10.14
CA HIS A 86 -10.10 -11.18 10.47
C HIS A 86 -11.25 -11.11 11.48
N ARG A 87 -12.36 -11.79 11.19
CA ARG A 87 -13.61 -11.67 11.98
C ARG A 87 -13.55 -12.38 13.34
N LYS A 88 -12.65 -13.35 13.52
CA LYS A 88 -12.57 -14.11 14.79
C LYS A 88 -11.64 -13.47 15.82
N LYS A 89 -10.68 -12.63 15.40
CA LYS A 89 -9.58 -12.23 16.28
C LYS A 89 -9.12 -10.78 16.21
N HIS A 90 -9.58 -9.94 15.27
CA HIS A 90 -8.96 -8.63 14.99
C HIS A 90 -7.43 -8.75 15.00
N PRO A 91 -6.87 -9.49 14.03
CA PRO A 91 -5.48 -9.90 14.07
C PRO A 91 -4.55 -8.69 14.16
N ASP A 92 -3.56 -8.77 15.04
CA ASP A 92 -2.45 -7.83 15.01
C ASP A 92 -1.64 -7.99 13.72
N LEU A 93 -0.86 -6.95 13.40
CA LEU A 93 -0.02 -6.93 12.20
C LEU A 93 0.96 -8.12 12.15
N TRP A 94 1.47 -8.57 13.30
CA TRP A 94 2.38 -9.71 13.36
C TRP A 94 1.70 -11.01 12.90
N SER A 95 0.46 -11.23 13.33
CA SER A 95 -0.32 -12.39 12.97
C SER A 95 -0.67 -12.39 11.48
N LEU A 96 -0.92 -11.21 10.89
CA LEU A 96 -1.10 -11.06 9.43
C LEU A 96 0.17 -11.42 8.66
N TYR A 97 1.35 -10.96 9.10
CA TYR A 97 2.62 -11.36 8.48
C TYR A 97 2.86 -12.86 8.54
N GLN A 98 2.56 -13.48 9.69
CA GLN A 98 2.71 -14.94 9.83
C GLN A 98 1.80 -15.69 8.86
N TRP A 99 0.58 -15.22 8.66
CA TRP A 99 -0.34 -15.80 7.68
C TRP A 99 0.23 -15.72 6.26
N ILE A 100 0.64 -14.53 5.79
CA ILE A 100 1.23 -14.33 4.44
C ILE A 100 2.43 -15.25 4.21
N MET A 101 3.30 -15.40 5.22
CA MET A 101 4.50 -16.23 5.13
C MET A 101 4.24 -17.74 5.12
N GLN A 102 3.05 -18.18 5.54
CA GLN A 102 2.68 -19.60 5.57
C GLN A 102 1.91 -20.05 4.33
N GLU A 103 1.39 -19.11 3.54
CA GLU A 103 0.60 -19.44 2.35
C GLU A 103 1.50 -19.96 1.22
N PRO A 104 0.99 -20.91 0.40
CA PRO A 104 1.72 -21.41 -0.75
C PRO A 104 2.02 -20.29 -1.76
N GLU A 105 3.14 -20.42 -2.50
CA GLU A 105 3.55 -19.45 -3.53
C GLU A 105 2.44 -19.17 -4.56
N GLN A 106 1.64 -20.18 -4.92
CA GLN A 106 0.52 -20.04 -5.85
C GLN A 106 -0.59 -19.10 -5.36
N GLU A 107 -0.72 -18.89 -4.05
CA GLU A 107 -1.71 -17.99 -3.45
C GLU A 107 -1.17 -16.56 -3.29
N LEU A 108 0.14 -16.37 -3.38
CA LEU A 108 0.79 -15.10 -3.06
C LEU A 108 0.30 -13.96 -3.95
N HIS A 109 -0.01 -14.23 -5.23
CA HIS A 109 -0.57 -13.22 -6.13
C HIS A 109 -1.98 -12.78 -5.73
N SER A 110 -2.83 -13.72 -5.29
CA SER A 110 -4.17 -13.42 -4.78
C SER A 110 -4.10 -12.61 -3.48
N ILE A 111 -3.15 -12.94 -2.59
CA ILE A 111 -2.89 -12.21 -1.34
C ILE A 111 -2.35 -10.81 -1.65
N PHE A 112 -1.42 -10.69 -2.60
CA PHE A 112 -0.92 -9.41 -3.09
C PHE A 112 -2.07 -8.54 -3.62
N LYS A 113 -2.92 -9.09 -4.49
CA LYS A 113 -4.10 -8.41 -5.02
C LYS A 113 -5.00 -7.94 -3.88
N LEU A 114 -5.31 -8.80 -2.91
CA LEU A 114 -6.10 -8.42 -1.74
C LEU A 114 -5.53 -7.19 -1.04
N PHE A 115 -4.23 -7.18 -0.72
CA PHE A 115 -3.63 -6.06 0.01
C PHE A 115 -3.48 -4.79 -0.83
N VAL A 116 -3.32 -4.88 -2.15
CA VAL A 116 -3.42 -3.71 -3.04
C VAL A 116 -4.79 -3.05 -2.88
N PHE A 117 -5.86 -3.83 -2.90
CA PHE A 117 -7.21 -3.27 -2.79
C PHE A 117 -7.55 -2.80 -1.38
N LEU A 118 -7.17 -3.54 -0.33
CA LEU A 118 -7.35 -3.11 1.06
C LEU A 118 -6.63 -1.78 1.34
N PHE A 119 -5.36 -1.69 0.95
CA PHE A 119 -4.59 -0.46 1.11
C PHE A 119 -5.21 0.68 0.30
N GLY A 120 -5.49 0.46 -0.99
CA GLY A 120 -6.02 1.51 -1.86
C GLY A 120 -7.38 2.06 -1.43
N VAL A 121 -8.29 1.21 -0.94
CA VAL A 121 -9.59 1.65 -0.40
C VAL A 121 -9.40 2.41 0.91
N ALA A 122 -8.60 1.88 1.85
CA ALA A 122 -8.33 2.53 3.13
C ALA A 122 -7.68 3.91 2.93
N GLU A 123 -6.64 3.96 2.10
CA GLU A 123 -5.90 5.18 1.81
C GLU A 123 -6.76 6.21 1.07
N GLY A 124 -7.60 5.78 0.13
CA GLY A 124 -8.55 6.67 -0.52
C GLY A 124 -9.49 7.36 0.47
N LYS A 125 -9.90 6.67 1.54
CA LYS A 125 -10.75 7.25 2.61
C LYS A 125 -9.96 8.19 3.51
N VAL A 126 -8.73 7.84 3.88
CA VAL A 126 -7.83 8.73 4.64
C VAL A 126 -7.61 10.02 3.87
N TYR A 127 -7.17 9.93 2.62
CA TYR A 127 -6.89 11.09 1.78
C TYR A 127 -8.09 12.03 1.61
N CYS A 128 -9.31 11.49 1.41
CA CYS A 128 -10.52 12.29 1.29
C CYS A 128 -10.87 13.07 2.58
N ALA A 129 -10.44 12.58 3.74
CA ALA A 129 -10.70 13.20 5.04
C ALA A 129 -9.62 14.23 5.44
N GLU A 130 -8.48 14.26 4.76
CA GLU A 130 -7.37 15.14 5.12
C GLU A 130 -7.54 16.57 4.60
N ALA A 131 -7.08 17.52 5.42
CA ALA A 131 -7.02 18.93 5.09
C ALA A 131 -5.60 19.34 4.69
N LYS A 132 -5.44 19.92 3.48
CA LYS A 132 -4.17 20.42 2.92
C LYS A 132 -3.41 21.34 3.89
N GLU A 133 -4.13 22.06 4.74
CA GLU A 133 -3.59 23.06 5.64
C GLU A 133 -2.77 22.46 6.79
N ASN A 134 -3.08 21.23 7.19
CA ASN A 134 -2.57 20.62 8.42
C ASN A 134 -1.76 19.33 8.20
N CYS A 135 -1.87 18.70 7.03
CA CYS A 135 -1.13 17.48 6.73
C CYS A 135 0.32 17.79 6.31
N ASN A 136 1.27 17.25 7.08
CA ASN A 136 2.71 17.34 6.83
C ASN A 136 3.33 15.99 6.44
N HIS A 137 2.51 14.95 6.24
CA HIS A 137 2.99 13.64 5.86
C HIS A 137 3.43 13.64 4.40
N TRP A 138 4.67 13.22 4.13
CA TRP A 138 5.25 13.24 2.78
C TRP A 138 4.47 12.36 1.78
N TRP A 139 3.83 11.30 2.26
CA TRP A 139 3.11 10.33 1.43
C TRP A 139 1.72 10.82 1.01
N HIS A 140 1.18 11.84 1.68
CA HIS A 140 -0.09 12.49 1.29
C HIS A 140 0.12 13.71 0.37
N ARG A 141 1.37 14.13 0.14
CA ARG A 141 1.75 15.17 -0.85
C ARG A 141 1.30 14.81 -2.25
N ASP A 142 1.19 15.77 -3.16
CA ASP A 142 0.79 15.49 -4.55
C ASP A 142 1.90 14.73 -5.32
N LEU A 143 1.98 13.42 -5.11
CA LEU A 143 2.97 12.55 -5.73
C LEU A 143 2.70 12.28 -7.22
N LEU A 144 1.63 12.83 -7.80
CA LEU A 144 1.42 12.87 -9.25
C LEU A 144 2.10 14.09 -9.89
N ASN A 145 2.51 15.08 -9.09
CA ASN A 145 3.29 16.20 -9.55
C ASN A 145 4.79 15.86 -9.53
N ASP A 146 5.40 15.79 -10.72
CA ASP A 146 6.82 15.48 -10.87
C ASP A 146 7.74 16.41 -10.07
N ARG A 147 7.37 17.70 -9.90
CA ARG A 147 8.15 18.62 -9.06
C ARG A 147 8.22 18.15 -7.62
N VAL A 148 7.06 17.77 -7.05
CA VAL A 148 6.96 17.28 -5.67
C VAL A 148 7.77 16.00 -5.49
N VAL A 149 7.71 15.10 -6.48
CA VAL A 149 8.52 13.87 -6.50
C VAL A 149 10.01 14.19 -6.52
N GLN A 150 10.46 15.10 -7.41
CA GLN A 150 11.86 15.48 -7.49
C GLN A 150 12.35 16.19 -6.22
N ASP A 151 11.51 17.02 -5.61
CA ASP A 151 11.84 17.67 -4.33
C ASP A 151 11.97 16.64 -3.20
N LEU A 152 11.08 15.64 -3.11
CA LEU A 152 11.19 14.57 -2.11
C LEU A 152 12.44 13.71 -2.26
N LEU A 153 12.85 13.44 -3.50
CA LEU A 153 14.01 12.62 -3.80
C LEU A 153 15.34 13.36 -3.61
N ASN A 154 15.37 14.67 -3.88
CA ASN A 154 16.62 15.43 -4.02
C ASN A 154 16.79 16.59 -3.01
N ASN A 155 15.73 16.99 -2.30
CA ASN A 155 15.75 18.13 -1.38
C ASN A 155 15.43 17.69 0.07
N PRO A 156 16.46 17.46 0.92
CA PRO A 156 16.26 17.06 2.31
C PRO A 156 15.43 18.05 3.15
N ARG A 157 15.38 19.33 2.75
CA ARG A 157 14.59 20.34 3.45
C ARG A 157 13.11 20.26 3.11
N PHE A 158 12.75 19.63 1.99
CA PHE A 158 11.37 19.52 1.54
C PHE A 158 10.51 18.69 2.51
N TYR A 159 11.09 17.73 3.23
CA TYR A 159 10.44 17.00 4.33
C TYR A 159 9.91 17.89 5.47
N ASN A 160 10.42 19.12 5.61
CA ASN A 160 9.96 20.08 6.61
C ASN A 160 8.83 20.99 6.11
N THR A 161 8.32 20.77 4.90
CA THR A 161 7.20 21.52 4.30
C THR A 161 5.89 20.73 4.43
N ALA A 162 4.74 21.34 4.08
CA ALA A 162 3.43 20.71 4.16
C ALA A 162 2.73 20.66 2.79
N MET A 163 1.61 19.93 2.68
CA MET A 163 0.83 19.82 1.42
C MET A 163 0.48 21.18 0.80
N ARG A 164 0.21 22.20 1.62
CA ARG A 164 -0.04 23.58 1.14
C ARG A 164 1.11 24.22 0.34
N ASP A 165 2.31 23.66 0.43
CA ASP A 165 3.50 24.14 -0.27
C ASP A 165 3.73 23.37 -1.60
N ASP A 166 2.87 22.39 -1.93
CA ASP A 166 2.88 21.67 -3.21
C ASP A 166 2.40 22.57 -4.36
N ASP A 167 1.51 23.51 -4.07
CA ASP A 167 0.93 24.43 -5.05
C ASP A 167 1.77 25.71 -5.25
N LYS A 168 2.84 25.91 -4.47
CA LYS A 168 3.70 27.09 -4.58
C LYS A 168 4.84 26.80 -5.54
N PHE A 169 5.16 27.81 -6.35
CA PHE A 169 6.21 27.90 -7.38
C PHE A 169 5.80 27.46 -8.80
N ASP A 170 5.24 28.42 -9.54
CA ASP A 170 5.75 28.80 -10.87
C ASP A 170 6.68 30.01 -10.70
#